data_AF-A0A953SNX5-F1
#
_entry.id   AF-A0A953SNX5-F1
#
_cell.length_a   1.000
_cell.length_b   1.000
_cell.length_c   1.000
_cell.angle_alpha   90.00
_cell.angle_beta   90.00
_cell.angle_gamma   90.00
#
_symmetry.space_group_name_H-M   'P 1'
#
loop_
_entity.id
_entity.type
_entity.pdbx_description
1 polymer ?
#
loop_
_entity_poly.entity_id
_entity_poly.type
_entity_poly.pdbx_seq_one_letter_code
_entity_poly.pdbx_strand_id
1 'polypeptide(L)'
;MSESKHHITGYGTYVLVWLGLLALTSLTVTVAGIDLGNFTLFVALTIAAIKSALVINIFMHIKFDEPIFKFFLLVSGATLFVIFALTFVDYSFR
;
A
#
# COMPACT_ATOMS: atom_id res chain seq x y z
N MET A 1 15.79 -38.45 -18.42
CA MET A 1 14.57 -37.90 -17.81
C MET A 1 15.01 -37.07 -16.61
N SER A 2 15.33 -35.79 -16.81
CA SER A 2 15.86 -34.92 -15.76
C SER A 2 14.71 -34.12 -15.17
N GLU A 3 14.40 -34.35 -13.90
CA GLU A 3 13.38 -33.63 -13.14
C GLU A 3 13.65 -32.12 -13.16
N SER A 4 12.70 -31.37 -13.70
CA SER A 4 12.59 -29.93 -13.53
C SER A 4 12.14 -29.64 -12.09
N LYS A 5 13.09 -29.24 -11.24
CA LYS A 5 12.76 -28.63 -9.95
C LYS A 5 12.05 -27.31 -10.21
N HIS A 6 10.73 -27.36 -10.26
CA HIS A 6 9.84 -26.22 -10.25
C HIS A 6 10.12 -25.45 -8.94
N HIS A 7 10.98 -24.44 -8.98
CA HIS A 7 11.14 -23.47 -7.90
C HIS A 7 9.87 -22.62 -7.84
N ILE A 8 8.79 -23.22 -7.34
CA ILE A 8 7.56 -22.52 -6.97
C ILE A 8 7.98 -21.66 -5.79
N THR A 9 8.11 -20.36 -6.03
CA THR A 9 8.33 -19.35 -5.01
C THR A 9 7.43 -19.66 -3.81
N GLY A 10 8.05 -20.00 -2.68
CA GLY A 10 7.37 -20.67 -1.59
C GLY A 10 6.15 -19.87 -1.11
N TYR A 11 5.00 -20.54 -1.05
CA TYR A 11 3.75 -20.00 -0.48
C TYR A 11 3.94 -19.33 0.89
N GLY A 12 5.00 -19.69 1.63
CA GLY A 12 5.40 -19.05 2.87
C GLY A 12 5.57 -17.53 2.79
N THR A 13 6.09 -16.98 1.68
CA THR A 13 6.24 -15.52 1.53
C THR A 13 4.88 -14.81 1.49
N TYR A 14 3.90 -15.39 0.80
CA TYR A 14 2.54 -14.85 0.74
C TYR A 14 1.84 -14.91 2.10
N VAL A 15 2.04 -16.00 2.86
CA VAL A 15 1.47 -16.15 4.21
C VAL A 15 2.09 -15.14 5.19
N LEU A 16 3.40 -14.92 5.14
CA LEU A 16 4.09 -13.93 5.97
C LEU A 16 3.58 -12.51 5.69
N VAL A 17 3.38 -12.18 4.42
CA VAL A 17 2.86 -10.88 4.00
C VAL A 17 1.38 -10.72 4.35
N TRP A 18 0.59 -11.79 4.23
CA TRP A 18 -0.80 -11.81 4.71
C TRP A 18 -0.90 -11.51 6.21
N LEU A 19 -0.04 -12.12 7.03
CA LEU A 19 0.04 -11.79 8.46
C LEU A 19 0.46 -10.34 8.69
N GLY A 20 1.41 -9.82 7.90
CA GLY A 20 1.78 -8.39 7.93
C GLY A 20 0.60 -7.47 7.62
N LEU A 21 -0.18 -7.78 6.58
CA LEU A 21 -1.37 -7.00 6.21
C LEU A 21 -2.46 -7.06 7.28
N LEU A 22 -2.65 -8.21 7.94
CA LEU A 22 -3.56 -8.34 9.08
C LEU A 22 -3.09 -7.50 10.28
N ALA A 23 -1.80 -7.50 10.56
CA ALA A 23 -1.23 -6.67 11.64
C ALA A 23 -1.43 -5.18 11.36
N LEU A 24 -1.13 -4.72 10.13
CA LEU A 24 -1.36 -3.33 9.74
C LEU A 24 -2.85 -2.96 9.78
N THR A 25 -3.74 -3.86 9.38
CA THR A 25 -5.19 -3.62 9.42
C THR A 25 -5.70 -3.51 10.86
N SER A 26 -5.24 -4.41 11.74
CA SER A 26 -5.55 -4.36 13.16
C SER A 26 -5.05 -3.06 13.78
N LEU A 27 -3.84 -2.62 13.40
CA LEU A 27 -3.30 -1.32 13.83
C LEU A 27 -4.17 -0.15 13.35
N THR A 28 -4.66 -0.16 12.11
CA THR A 28 -5.58 0.89 11.61
C THR A 28 -6.88 0.92 12.41
N VAL A 29 -7.47 -0.25 12.71
CA VAL A 29 -8.72 -0.33 13.50
C VAL A 29 -8.50 0.18 14.93
N THR A 30 -7.38 -0.20 15.56
CA THR A 30 -7.04 0.31 16.90
C THR A 30 -6.82 1.81 16.90
N VAL A 31 -6.07 2.34 15.92
CA VAL A 31 -5.85 3.79 15.79
C VAL A 31 -7.16 4.53 15.50
N ALA A 32 -8.05 3.96 14.68
CA ALA A 32 -9.36 4.56 14.40
C ALA A 32 -10.29 4.54 15.62
N GLY A 33 -10.10 3.61 16.56
CA GLY A 33 -10.82 3.56 17.83
C GLY A 33 -10.27 4.48 18.91
N ILE A 34 -9.09 5.09 18.70
CA ILE A 34 -8.51 6.07 19.61
C ILE A 34 -8.77 7.46 19.01
N ASP A 35 -9.37 8.36 19.77
CA ASP A 35 -9.60 9.74 19.35
C ASP A 35 -8.28 10.54 19.41
N LEU A 36 -7.46 10.47 18.36
CA LEU A 36 -6.26 11.31 18.19
C LEU A 36 -6.61 12.72 17.67
N GLY A 37 -7.89 13.09 17.62
CA GLY A 37 -8.36 14.38 17.12
C GLY A 37 -7.86 14.66 15.70
N ASN A 38 -7.21 15.82 15.50
CA ASN A 38 -6.71 16.24 14.19
C ASN A 38 -5.60 15.35 13.61
N PHE A 39 -4.88 14.58 14.44
CA PHE A 39 -3.80 13.71 13.95
C PHE A 39 -4.30 12.36 13.43
N THR A 40 -5.55 11.98 13.73
CA THR A 40 -6.15 10.71 13.29
C THR A 40 -6.06 10.54 11.78
N LEU A 41 -6.37 11.59 11.02
CA LEU A 41 -6.30 11.59 9.55
C LEU A 41 -4.87 11.35 9.04
N PHE A 42 -3.89 12.04 9.60
CA PHE A 42 -2.49 11.92 9.20
C PHE A 42 -1.95 10.51 9.48
N VAL A 43 -2.25 9.96 10.66
CA VAL A 43 -1.84 8.60 11.03
C VAL A 43 -2.55 7.56 10.15
N ALA A 44 -3.86 7.70 9.91
CA ALA A 44 -4.62 6.78 9.05
C ALA A 44 -4.07 6.74 7.62
N LEU A 45 -3.76 7.91 7.03
CA LEU A 45 -3.17 8.01 5.69
C LEU A 45 -1.77 7.37 5.64
N THR A 46 -0.96 7.57 6.68
CA THR A 46 0.39 6.98 6.76
C THR A 46 0.31 5.45 6.80
N ILE A 47 -0.57 4.88 7.63
CA ILE A 47 -0.75 3.43 7.71
C ILE A 47 -1.28 2.87 6.37
N ALA A 48 -2.24 3.57 5.74
CA ALA A 48 -2.77 3.20 4.43
C ALA A 48 -1.69 3.19 3.33
N ALA A 49 -0.76 4.15 3.36
CA ALA A 49 0.37 4.21 2.43
C ALA A 49 1.33 3.02 2.61
N ILE A 50 1.69 2.68 3.86
CA ILE A 50 2.56 1.53 4.15
C ILE A 50 1.89 0.21 3.71
N LYS A 51 0.59 0.06 4.02
CA LYS A 51 -0.20 -1.11 3.61
C LYS A 51 -0.21 -1.27 2.09
N SER A 52 -0.47 -0.19 1.37
CA SER A 52 -0.47 -0.19 -0.11
C SER A 52 0.92 -0.52 -0.66
N ALA A 53 1.99 0.04 -0.10
CA ALA A 53 3.36 -0.25 -0.54
C ALA A 53 3.71 -1.74 -0.37
N LEU A 54 3.30 -2.36 0.73
CA LEU A 54 3.51 -3.79 0.97
C LEU A 54 2.74 -4.66 -0.05
N VAL A 55 1.49 -4.30 -0.36
CA VAL A 55 0.69 -4.99 -1.39
C VAL A 55 1.33 -4.86 -2.77
N ILE A 56 1.77 -3.66 -3.16
CA ILE A 56 2.36 -3.41 -4.48
C ILE A 56 3.68 -4.17 -4.66
N ASN A 57 4.53 -4.20 -3.64
CA ASN A 57 5.85 -4.84 -3.75
C ASN A 57 5.74 -6.38 -3.81
N ILE A 58 4.76 -6.97 -3.13
CA ILE A 58 4.62 -8.43 -3.01
C ILE A 58 3.58 -9.00 -3.99
N PHE A 59 2.35 -8.49 -3.96
CA PHE A 59 1.24 -9.08 -4.73
C PHE A 59 1.20 -8.62 -6.17
N MET A 60 1.54 -7.36 -6.45
CA MET A 60 1.64 -6.87 -7.83
C MET A 60 2.94 -7.31 -8.52
N HIS A 61 3.84 -8.02 -7.82
CA HIS A 61 5.05 -8.63 -8.38
C HIS A 61 5.81 -7.71 -9.36
N ILE A 62 5.82 -6.39 -9.10
CA ILE A 62 6.41 -5.34 -9.97
C ILE A 62 7.91 -5.58 -10.22
N LYS A 63 8.56 -6.41 -9.40
CA LYS A 63 9.94 -6.80 -9.61
C LYS A 63 10.14 -7.74 -10.81
N PHE A 64 9.08 -8.35 -11.35
CA PHE A 64 9.14 -9.34 -12.44
C PHE A 64 8.29 -9.00 -13.68
N ASP A 65 7.31 -8.10 -13.59
CA ASP A 65 6.44 -7.73 -14.70
C ASP A 65 6.67 -6.31 -15.23
N GLU A 66 6.24 -6.12 -16.48
CA GLU A 66 6.52 -4.99 -17.37
C GLU A 66 6.59 -3.59 -16.69
N PRO A 67 7.54 -2.72 -17.11
CA PRO A 67 7.70 -1.35 -16.60
C PRO A 67 6.44 -0.49 -16.70
N ILE A 68 5.45 -0.94 -17.48
CA ILE A 68 4.14 -0.32 -17.67
C ILE A 68 3.32 -0.25 -16.37
N PHE A 69 3.38 -1.26 -15.50
CA PHE A 69 2.66 -1.24 -14.22
C PHE A 69 3.23 -0.19 -13.26
N LYS A 70 4.57 -0.04 -13.26
CA LYS A 70 5.26 0.98 -12.48
C LYS A 70 4.92 2.38 -12.97
N PHE A 71 4.82 2.58 -14.29
CA PHE A 71 4.39 3.84 -14.88
C PHE A 71 2.93 4.16 -14.52
N PHE A 72 2.03 3.19 -14.63
CA PHE A 72 0.62 3.37 -14.28
C PHE A 72 0.43 3.72 -12.81
N LEU A 73 1.17 3.06 -11.91
CA LEU A 73 1.18 3.37 -10.48
C LEU A 73 1.66 4.81 -10.23
N LEU A 74 2.72 5.24 -10.92
CA LEU A 74 3.26 6.59 -10.79
C LEU A 74 2.26 7.64 -11.29
N VAL A 75 1.61 7.41 -12.44
CA VAL A 75 0.58 8.29 -12.98
C VAL A 75 -0.62 8.37 -12.03
N SER A 76 -1.13 7.24 -11.56
CA SER A 76 -2.23 7.19 -10.60
C SER A 76 -1.89 7.90 -9.29
N GLY A 77 -0.70 7.67 -8.75
CA GLY A 77 -0.20 8.35 -7.54
C GLY A 77 -0.03 9.86 -7.75
N ALA A 78 0.47 10.29 -8.91
CA ALA A 78 0.59 11.70 -9.27
C ALA A 78 -0.79 12.37 -9.38
N THR A 79 -1.78 11.73 -10.02
CA THR A 79 -3.14 12.24 -10.09
C THR A 79 -3.77 12.39 -8.69
N LEU A 80 -3.61 11.38 -7.83
CA LEU A 80 -4.07 11.47 -6.43
C LEU A 80 -3.42 12.62 -5.67
N PHE A 81 -2.10 12.80 -5.83
CA PHE A 81 -1.37 13.87 -5.20
C PHE A 81 -1.87 15.25 -5.65
N VAL A 82 -2.13 15.43 -6.96
CA VAL A 82 -2.70 16.67 -7.49
C VAL A 82 -4.08 16.94 -6.90
N ILE A 83 -4.94 15.94 -6.80
CA ILE A 83 -6.27 16.09 -6.19
C ILE A 83 -6.12 16.54 -4.73
N PHE A 84 -5.28 15.88 -3.94
CA PHE A 84 -5.04 16.27 -2.54
C PHE A 84 -4.46 17.68 -2.41
N ALA A 85 -3.51 18.06 -3.25
CA ALA A 85 -2.95 19.41 -3.24
C ALA A 85 -4.02 20.47 -3.53
N LEU A 86 -4.86 20.25 -4.55
CA LEU A 86 -5.96 21.14 -4.88
C LEU A 86 -7.01 21.22 -3.77
N THR A 87 -7.37 20.08 -3.16
CA THR A 87 -8.32 20.05 -2.03
C THR A 87 -7.76 20.81 -0.81
N PHE A 88 -6.47 20.68 -0.52
CA PHE A 88 -5.86 21.38 0.62
C PHE A 88 -5.76 22.88 0.37
N VAL A 89 -5.44 23.28 -0.86
CA VAL A 89 -5.49 24.68 -1.31
C VAL A 89 -6.90 25.23 -1.13
N ASP A 90 -7.92 24.56 -1.68
CA ASP A 90 -9.33 24.97 -1.57
C ASP A 90 -9.78 25.12 -0.10
N TYR A 91 -9.42 24.17 0.76
CA TYR A 91 -9.70 24.25 2.20
C TYR A 91 -8.99 25.42 2.88
N SER A 92 -7.75 25.74 2.50
CA SER A 92 -6.98 26.83 3.10
C SER A 92 -7.45 28.22 2.66
N PHE A 93 -8.10 28.34 1.50
CA PHE A 93 -8.62 29.60 0.97
C PHE A 93 -10.09 29.87 1.38
N ARG A 94 -10.67 29.02 2.23
CA ARG A 94 -12.03 29.14 2.77
C ARG A 94 -12.03 29.36 4.27
#